data_AF-A0A0K6G0Q3-F1
#
_entry.id   AF-A0A0K6G0Q3-F1
#
_cell.length_a   1.000
_cell.length_b   1.000
_cell.length_c   1.000
_cell.angle_alpha   90.00
_cell.angle_beta   90.00
_cell.angle_gamma   90.00
#
_symmetry.space_group_name_H-M   'P 1'
#
loop_
_entity.id
_entity.type
_entity.pdbx_description
1 polymer ?
#
loop_
_entity_poly.entity_id
_entity_poly.type
_entity_poly.pdbx_seq_one_letter_code
_entity_poly.pdbx_strand_id
1 'polypeptide(L)'
;MSSRVEPEPEKDKDWISHATYWERTGFEDPYGLGQQTEFAKCDARCSDPAHGAPSECILPIFHAPKSQTPSPASGYISQDGHQFACVDPANIRQAYHVVFVVDNSGSMRWGDITPQPTPILARLKSEGCDNRYGAVVSALYSFWKTREGHQVNSSSLVREDHYSVVVFDEEAEARVSNDWRLTTNQLVDKLIPQQVVAGYGTNFEEAIKIAHEVIERSWSSQRAPILVFLSDGEARIGEQSIRNLCNLSVKLGQALAFYAISLGLDSDSDSLRLMVSVAEQVFQAAPTSAKGAYKGQDPPCKYFSNTMTSIQLTNTFVKISKSLPKLSSIQLSNSLPKLRASVINKTGASGRHEKMSTEWEKGATASLTGAHQRAWDESRLYAIVDWLGQQRM
;
A
#
# COMPACT_ATOMS: atom_id res chain seq x y z
N MET A 1 0.74 32.72 19.53
CA MET A 1 0.48 33.28 20.88
C MET A 1 -1.02 33.46 21.03
N SER A 2 -1.65 32.76 21.97
CA SER A 2 -3.09 32.84 22.23
C SER A 2 -3.40 34.10 23.04
N SER A 3 -4.32 34.94 22.59
CA SER A 3 -4.79 36.12 23.33
C SER A 3 -5.62 35.66 24.54
N ARG A 4 -5.25 36.10 25.75
CA ARG A 4 -5.99 35.85 26.98
C ARG A 4 -7.32 36.60 26.97
N VAL A 5 -8.39 35.97 27.46
CA VAL A 5 -9.77 36.46 27.31
C VAL A 5 -10.20 37.21 28.57
N GLU A 6 -10.54 38.49 28.46
CA GLU A 6 -11.16 39.29 29.53
C GLU A 6 -12.63 38.89 29.79
N PRO A 7 -13.24 39.22 30.95
CA PRO A 7 -12.60 39.72 32.17
C PRO A 7 -11.80 38.61 32.88
N GLU A 8 -10.83 39.01 33.71
CA GLU A 8 -9.98 38.12 34.55
C GLU A 8 -9.11 37.14 33.75
N PRO A 9 -8.12 37.63 32.98
CA PRO A 9 -7.35 36.85 32.01
C PRO A 9 -6.41 35.80 32.63
N GLU A 10 -6.15 35.90 33.94
CA GLU A 10 -5.32 34.96 34.70
C GLU A 10 -6.12 33.82 35.33
N LYS A 11 -7.45 33.80 35.16
CA LYS A 11 -8.33 32.77 35.71
C LYS A 11 -8.66 31.75 34.63
N ASP A 12 -8.40 30.48 34.91
CA ASP A 12 -8.79 29.38 34.03
C ASP A 12 -10.33 29.39 33.88
N LYS A 13 -10.80 29.63 32.65
CA LYS A 13 -12.24 29.63 32.34
C LYS A 13 -12.69 28.21 32.05
N ASP A 14 -13.65 27.72 32.83
CA ASP A 14 -14.31 26.45 32.56
C ASP A 14 -15.46 26.60 31.55
N TRP A 15 -15.77 25.54 30.80
CA TRP A 15 -16.93 25.50 29.89
C TRP A 15 -18.25 25.72 30.63
N ILE A 16 -18.30 25.44 31.94
CA ILE A 16 -19.49 25.61 32.78
C ILE A 16 -19.92 27.08 32.79
N SER A 17 -18.97 28.03 32.79
CA SER A 17 -19.28 29.46 32.65
C SER A 17 -20.00 29.84 31.36
N HIS A 18 -19.76 29.10 30.27
CA HIS A 18 -20.30 29.41 28.94
C HIS A 18 -21.72 28.86 28.75
N ALA A 19 -21.97 27.62 29.20
CA ALA A 19 -23.31 27.04 29.18
C ALA A 19 -24.27 27.84 30.09
N THR A 20 -23.84 28.17 31.31
CA THR A 20 -24.64 28.98 32.24
C THR A 20 -24.84 30.42 31.74
N TYR A 21 -23.87 30.99 31.01
CA TYR A 21 -24.03 32.30 30.37
C TYR A 21 -25.12 32.27 29.29
N TRP A 22 -25.11 31.26 28.41
CA TRP A 22 -26.13 31.11 27.37
C TRP A 22 -27.52 30.82 27.95
N GLU A 23 -27.61 29.98 28.98
CA GLU A 23 -28.85 29.73 29.71
C GLU A 23 -29.42 31.02 30.33
N ARG A 24 -28.57 31.83 30.98
CA ARG A 24 -28.98 33.10 31.59
C ARG A 24 -29.37 34.19 30.60
N THR A 25 -28.83 34.15 29.38
CA THR A 25 -29.19 35.08 28.32
C THR A 25 -30.46 34.66 27.56
N GLY A 26 -31.03 33.50 27.92
CA GLY A 26 -32.21 32.95 27.24
C GLY A 26 -31.91 32.47 25.83
N PHE A 27 -30.66 32.11 25.54
CA PHE A 27 -30.28 31.59 24.24
C PHE A 27 -30.86 30.20 24.03
N GLU A 28 -31.71 30.07 23.02
CA GLU A 28 -32.18 28.79 22.53
C GLU A 28 -31.26 28.32 21.39
N ASP A 29 -30.67 27.14 21.55
CA ASP A 29 -29.84 26.54 20.52
C ASP A 29 -30.69 26.25 19.26
N PRO A 30 -30.36 26.84 18.09
CA PRO A 30 -31.14 26.64 16.86
C PRO A 30 -31.01 25.23 16.28
N TYR A 31 -30.08 24.41 16.77
CA TYR A 31 -29.87 23.04 16.32
C TYR A 31 -30.76 22.07 17.08
N GLY A 32 -31.31 21.08 16.36
CA GLY A 32 -32.07 19.99 16.99
C GLY A 32 -31.18 19.06 17.81
N LEU A 33 -31.78 18.27 18.71
CA LEU A 33 -31.06 17.35 19.63
C LEU A 33 -30.06 16.43 18.92
N GLY A 34 -30.40 15.94 17.72
CA GLY A 34 -29.51 15.09 16.92
C GLY A 34 -28.22 15.80 16.49
N GLN A 35 -28.35 17.06 16.05
CA GLN A 35 -27.21 17.89 15.65
C GLN A 35 -26.38 18.31 16.85
N GLN A 36 -27.01 18.65 17.97
CA GLN A 36 -26.30 18.93 19.23
C GLN A 36 -25.47 17.72 19.68
N THR A 37 -26.02 16.50 19.56
CA THR A 37 -25.31 15.25 19.89
C THR A 37 -24.14 14.98 18.94
N GLU A 38 -24.27 15.37 17.67
CA GLU A 38 -23.19 15.27 16.67
C GLU A 38 -22.08 16.28 16.97
N PHE A 39 -22.41 17.55 17.19
CA PHE A 39 -21.46 18.62 17.49
C PHE A 39 -20.78 18.49 18.86
N ALA A 40 -21.34 17.67 19.75
CA ALA A 40 -20.70 17.34 21.02
C ALA A 40 -19.51 16.38 20.87
N LYS A 41 -19.26 15.79 19.68
CA LYS A 41 -18.17 14.84 19.43
C LYS A 41 -16.90 15.51 18.92
N CYS A 42 -15.78 14.82 19.11
CA CYS A 42 -14.49 15.21 18.55
C CYS A 42 -14.49 15.12 17.01
N ASP A 43 -13.85 16.09 16.37
CA ASP A 43 -13.76 16.23 14.92
C ASP A 43 -12.65 15.37 14.28
N ALA A 44 -11.91 14.59 15.07
CA ALA A 44 -10.91 13.67 14.59
C ALA A 44 -11.54 12.58 13.70
N ARG A 45 -10.87 12.29 12.59
CA ARG A 45 -11.34 11.33 11.57
C ARG A 45 -10.38 10.16 11.45
N CYS A 46 -10.95 8.97 11.28
CA CYS A 46 -10.19 7.77 10.97
C CYS A 46 -9.45 7.96 9.64
N SER A 47 -8.18 7.55 9.58
CA SER A 47 -7.32 7.71 8.42
C SER A 47 -7.52 6.66 7.32
N ASP A 48 -8.46 5.73 7.48
CA ASP A 48 -8.72 4.67 6.48
C ASP A 48 -9.45 5.22 5.24
N PRO A 49 -8.81 5.18 4.05
CA PRO A 49 -9.43 5.61 2.79
C PRO A 49 -10.54 4.68 2.29
N ALA A 50 -10.72 3.49 2.89
CA ALA A 50 -11.76 2.54 2.50
C ALA A 50 -13.17 2.95 2.95
N HIS A 51 -13.28 3.90 3.88
CA HIS A 51 -14.56 4.42 4.35
C HIS A 51 -15.24 5.28 3.26
N GLY A 52 -16.42 4.85 2.78
CA GLY A 52 -17.24 5.67 1.88
C GLY A 52 -17.73 6.98 2.51
N ALA A 53 -17.86 7.01 3.84
CA ALA A 53 -18.02 8.20 4.66
C ALA A 53 -17.04 8.11 5.85
N PRO A 54 -16.20 9.12 6.12
CA PRO A 54 -15.16 9.03 7.14
C PRO A 54 -15.75 8.67 8.51
N SER A 55 -15.19 7.67 9.19
CA SER A 55 -15.56 7.39 10.57
C SER A 55 -14.97 8.47 11.48
N GLU A 56 -15.80 9.10 12.30
CA GLU A 56 -15.41 10.15 13.24
C GLU A 56 -15.15 9.57 14.64
N CYS A 57 -14.39 10.31 15.44
CA CYS A 57 -14.12 9.96 16.83
C CYS A 57 -15.44 9.94 17.63
N ILE A 58 -15.65 8.91 18.44
CA ILE A 58 -16.88 8.76 19.24
C ILE A 58 -16.80 9.41 20.62
N LEU A 59 -15.66 10.05 20.94
CA LEU A 59 -15.44 10.73 22.22
C LEU A 59 -15.95 12.19 22.17
N PRO A 60 -16.21 12.81 23.35
CA PRO A 60 -16.62 14.22 23.42
C PRO A 60 -15.61 15.17 22.78
N ILE A 61 -16.06 16.33 22.30
CA ILE A 61 -15.23 17.32 21.59
C ILE A 61 -13.96 17.70 22.36
N PHE A 62 -14.04 17.76 23.69
CA PHE A 62 -12.90 17.91 24.58
C PHE A 62 -12.70 16.62 25.36
N HIS A 63 -11.74 15.81 24.95
CA HIS A 63 -11.34 14.61 25.67
C HIS A 63 -9.82 14.55 25.82
N ALA A 64 -9.34 14.00 26.93
CA ALA A 64 -7.94 13.61 27.05
C ALA A 64 -7.67 12.40 26.13
N PRO A 65 -6.43 12.24 25.63
CA PRO A 65 -6.03 11.02 24.92
C PRO A 65 -6.41 9.76 25.70
N LYS A 66 -7.19 8.87 25.09
CA LYS A 66 -7.60 7.62 25.72
C LYS A 66 -6.45 6.60 25.67
N SER A 67 -6.23 5.87 26.78
CA SER A 67 -5.27 4.77 26.80
C SER A 67 -5.72 3.64 25.88
N GLN A 68 -4.77 3.04 25.15
CA GLN A 68 -5.01 1.86 24.31
C GLN A 68 -5.19 0.56 25.13
N THR A 69 -4.89 0.61 26.43
CA THR A 69 -5.02 -0.53 27.35
C THR A 69 -6.06 -0.21 28.42
N PRO A 70 -7.10 -1.05 28.60
CA PRO A 70 -7.43 -2.24 27.80
C PRO A 70 -8.03 -1.88 26.43
N SER A 71 -7.88 -2.80 25.47
CA SER A 71 -8.46 -2.65 24.13
C SER A 71 -10.00 -2.58 24.20
N PRO A 72 -10.66 -1.71 23.43
CA PRO A 72 -12.11 -1.61 23.43
C PRO A 72 -12.76 -2.88 22.86
N ALA A 73 -13.95 -3.25 23.37
CA ALA A 73 -14.69 -4.42 22.89
C ALA A 73 -15.18 -4.30 21.43
N SER A 74 -15.26 -3.08 20.90
CA SER A 74 -15.59 -2.77 19.52
C SER A 74 -14.87 -1.49 19.10
N GLY A 75 -14.36 -1.47 17.86
CA GLY A 75 -13.59 -0.34 17.33
C GLY A 75 -12.10 -0.37 17.68
N TYR A 76 -11.45 0.81 17.65
CA TYR A 76 -10.04 0.96 18.05
C TYR A 76 -9.74 2.33 18.66
N ILE A 77 -8.57 2.44 19.30
CA ILE A 77 -8.04 3.70 19.86
C ILE A 77 -6.73 4.03 19.14
N SER A 78 -6.68 5.17 18.46
CA SER A 78 -5.47 5.66 17.75
C SER A 78 -4.35 6.01 18.72
N GLN A 79 -3.13 6.18 18.22
CA GLN A 79 -1.95 6.47 19.04
C GLN A 79 -2.06 7.80 19.81
N ASP A 80 -2.76 8.78 19.24
CA ASP A 80 -3.07 10.07 19.86
C ASP A 80 -4.34 10.03 20.74
N GLY A 81 -4.95 8.85 20.90
CA GLY A 81 -5.98 8.59 21.89
C GLY A 81 -7.42 8.89 21.45
N HIS A 82 -7.70 8.99 20.15
CA HIS A 82 -9.06 9.06 19.61
C HIS A 82 -9.67 7.67 19.46
N GLN A 83 -10.96 7.53 19.73
CA GLN A 83 -11.67 6.24 19.60
C GLN A 83 -12.58 6.23 18.38
N PHE A 84 -12.47 5.20 17.55
CA PHE A 84 -13.32 5.02 16.37
C PHE A 84 -14.12 3.71 16.50
N ALA A 85 -15.31 3.66 15.90
CA ALA A 85 -16.15 2.47 15.88
C ALA A 85 -15.78 1.48 14.75
N CYS A 86 -14.98 1.93 13.77
CA CYS A 86 -14.49 1.08 12.70
C CYS A 86 -13.31 0.19 13.15
N VAL A 87 -12.96 -0.80 12.32
CA VAL A 87 -11.79 -1.65 12.55
C VAL A 87 -10.53 -0.79 12.47
N ASP A 88 -9.55 -1.05 13.34
CA ASP A 88 -8.24 -0.38 13.31
C ASP A 88 -7.60 -0.52 11.91
N PRO A 89 -7.33 0.57 11.19
CA PRO A 89 -6.60 0.53 9.93
C PRO A 89 -5.24 -0.14 10.09
N ALA A 90 -4.61 -0.06 11.26
CA ALA A 90 -3.37 -0.76 11.59
C ALA A 90 -3.54 -2.27 11.85
N ASN A 91 -4.76 -2.73 12.15
CA ASN A 91 -5.12 -4.16 12.16
C ASN A 91 -5.60 -4.66 10.79
N ILE A 92 -5.91 -3.77 9.84
CA ILE A 92 -5.96 -4.10 8.41
C ILE A 92 -4.51 -4.16 7.89
N ARG A 93 -3.69 -5.03 8.47
CA ARG A 93 -2.39 -5.36 7.88
C ARG A 93 -2.67 -6.14 6.62
N GLN A 94 -2.34 -5.57 5.47
CA GLN A 94 -2.49 -6.27 4.20
C GLN A 94 -1.44 -7.38 4.12
N ALA A 95 -1.81 -8.56 4.60
CA ALA A 95 -1.04 -9.77 4.39
C ALA A 95 -1.27 -10.27 2.95
N TYR A 96 -0.26 -10.94 2.40
CA TYR A 96 -0.33 -11.50 1.06
C TYR A 96 -0.11 -13.01 1.06
N HIS A 97 -0.74 -13.69 0.12
CA HIS A 97 -0.33 -15.03 -0.28
C HIS A 97 0.43 -14.89 -1.60
N VAL A 98 1.75 -14.95 -1.54
CA VAL A 98 2.63 -14.76 -2.70
C VAL A 98 3.03 -16.12 -3.24
N VAL A 99 2.57 -16.42 -4.46
CA VAL A 99 2.87 -17.64 -5.19
C VAL A 99 3.93 -17.33 -6.24
N PHE A 100 5.14 -17.84 -6.03
CA PHE A 100 6.20 -17.81 -7.02
C PHE A 100 6.06 -19.03 -7.93
N VAL A 101 5.98 -18.81 -9.23
CA VAL A 101 6.00 -19.88 -10.24
C VAL A 101 7.33 -19.78 -10.98
N VAL A 102 8.22 -20.72 -10.73
CA VAL A 102 9.63 -20.67 -11.11
C VAL A 102 9.94 -21.70 -12.18
N ASP A 103 10.34 -21.22 -13.35
CA ASP A 103 10.83 -22.04 -14.44
C ASP A 103 12.17 -22.68 -14.06
N ASN A 104 12.23 -23.99 -14.27
CA ASN A 104 13.34 -24.88 -13.94
C ASN A 104 13.78 -25.72 -15.13
N SER A 105 13.35 -25.32 -16.33
CA SER A 105 13.71 -25.94 -17.60
C SER A 105 15.20 -25.90 -17.90
N GLY A 106 15.60 -26.55 -18.99
CA GLY A 106 16.99 -26.62 -19.42
C GLY A 106 17.59 -25.26 -19.79
N SER A 107 16.83 -24.37 -20.42
CA SER A 107 17.26 -23.02 -20.81
C SER A 107 17.53 -22.12 -19.60
N MET A 108 16.86 -22.38 -18.47
CA MET A 108 17.14 -21.76 -17.17
C MET A 108 18.49 -22.16 -16.55
N ARG A 109 19.21 -23.12 -17.15
CA ARG A 109 20.58 -23.51 -16.74
C ARG A 109 21.68 -22.69 -17.41
N TRP A 110 21.35 -21.77 -18.31
CA TRP A 110 22.34 -20.93 -18.97
C TRP A 110 23.00 -19.93 -18.00
N GLY A 111 24.29 -19.71 -18.20
CA GLY A 111 25.13 -18.83 -17.37
C GLY A 111 25.19 -17.38 -17.84
N ASP A 112 24.27 -16.95 -18.69
CA ASP A 112 24.19 -15.58 -19.21
C ASP A 112 23.62 -14.60 -18.18
N ILE A 113 22.80 -15.08 -17.25
CA ILE A 113 22.36 -14.36 -16.05
C ILE A 113 22.81 -15.15 -14.82
N THR A 114 23.66 -14.59 -13.97
CA THR A 114 24.20 -15.27 -12.79
C THR A 114 23.76 -14.60 -11.49
N PRO A 115 23.74 -15.31 -10.34
CA PRO A 115 23.32 -14.76 -9.06
C PRO A 115 24.08 -13.48 -8.65
N GLN A 116 23.35 -12.52 -8.05
CA GLN A 116 23.96 -11.33 -7.44
C GLN A 116 24.71 -11.68 -6.13
N PRO A 117 25.68 -10.85 -5.71
CA PRO A 117 26.32 -10.98 -4.41
C PRO A 117 25.32 -10.88 -3.24
N THR A 118 24.93 -12.04 -2.72
CA THR A 118 24.12 -12.21 -1.52
C THR A 118 24.82 -13.19 -0.57
N PRO A 119 24.44 -13.27 0.72
CA PRO A 119 25.00 -14.24 1.65
C PRO A 119 24.90 -15.71 1.20
N ILE A 120 24.01 -16.03 0.25
CA ILE A 120 23.85 -17.39 -0.27
C ILE A 120 24.65 -17.65 -1.56
N LEU A 121 25.38 -16.67 -2.11
CA LEU A 121 26.08 -16.77 -3.40
C LEU A 121 27.07 -17.96 -3.44
N ALA A 122 27.90 -18.10 -2.40
CA ALA A 122 28.90 -19.18 -2.35
C ALA A 122 28.23 -20.56 -2.40
N ARG A 123 27.08 -20.69 -1.74
CA ARG A 123 26.28 -21.92 -1.74
C ARG A 123 25.61 -22.17 -3.08
N LEU A 124 25.05 -21.14 -3.72
CA LEU A 124 24.49 -21.27 -5.08
C LEU A 124 25.54 -21.80 -6.05
N LYS A 125 26.78 -21.29 -5.97
CA LYS A 125 27.89 -21.79 -6.80
C LYS A 125 28.27 -23.23 -6.48
N SER A 126 28.36 -23.60 -5.21
CA SER A 126 28.72 -24.98 -4.83
C SER A 126 27.65 -26.01 -5.24
N GLU A 127 26.39 -25.61 -5.30
CA GLU A 127 25.26 -26.45 -5.71
C GLU A 127 25.01 -26.43 -7.23
N GLY A 128 25.89 -25.81 -8.03
CA GLY A 128 25.77 -25.77 -9.49
C GLY A 128 24.72 -24.79 -10.01
N CYS A 129 24.29 -23.83 -9.21
CA CYS A 129 23.31 -22.79 -9.56
C CYS A 129 23.97 -21.44 -9.90
N ASP A 130 25.08 -21.44 -10.66
CA ASP A 130 25.68 -20.21 -11.21
C ASP A 130 25.07 -19.89 -12.60
N ASN A 131 23.75 -19.74 -12.64
CA ASN A 131 22.93 -19.66 -13.86
C ASN A 131 21.62 -18.87 -13.64
N ARG A 132 20.77 -18.76 -14.68
CA ARG A 132 19.49 -18.01 -14.61
C ARG A 132 18.63 -18.47 -13.43
N TYR A 133 18.50 -19.78 -13.22
CA TYR A 133 17.77 -20.35 -12.08
C TYR A 133 18.34 -19.85 -10.74
N GLY A 134 19.65 -19.93 -10.55
CA GLY A 134 20.30 -19.39 -9.36
C GLY A 134 20.13 -17.88 -9.19
N ALA A 135 20.08 -17.13 -10.29
CA ALA A 135 19.78 -15.69 -10.25
C ALA A 135 18.37 -15.43 -9.72
N VAL A 136 17.38 -16.23 -10.12
CA VAL A 136 16.02 -16.20 -9.55
C VAL A 136 16.05 -16.53 -8.07
N VAL A 137 16.71 -17.60 -7.64
CA VAL A 137 16.80 -17.97 -6.21
C VAL A 137 17.46 -16.85 -5.38
N SER A 138 18.51 -16.20 -5.91
CA SER A 138 19.15 -15.06 -5.26
C SER A 138 18.24 -13.82 -5.17
N ALA A 139 17.40 -13.59 -6.17
CA ALA A 139 16.42 -12.51 -6.16
C ALA A 139 15.29 -12.79 -5.15
N LEU A 140 14.80 -14.04 -5.09
CA LEU A 140 13.83 -14.50 -4.09
C LEU A 140 14.39 -14.37 -2.66
N TYR A 141 15.65 -14.74 -2.43
CA TYR A 141 16.32 -14.52 -1.15
C TYR A 141 16.25 -13.05 -0.72
N SER A 142 16.57 -12.14 -1.65
CA SER A 142 16.55 -10.70 -1.38
C SER A 142 15.13 -10.20 -1.12
N PHE A 143 14.14 -10.67 -1.89
CA PHE A 143 12.74 -10.37 -1.68
C PHE A 143 12.26 -10.82 -0.30
N TRP A 144 12.48 -12.08 0.08
CA TRP A 144 12.10 -12.59 1.39
C TRP A 144 12.81 -11.86 2.52
N LYS A 145 14.10 -11.51 2.36
CA LYS A 145 14.81 -10.68 3.34
C LYS A 145 14.18 -9.30 3.51
N THR A 146 13.72 -8.66 2.44
CA THR A 146 13.05 -7.35 2.54
C THR A 146 11.66 -7.40 3.18
N ARG A 147 11.09 -8.62 3.33
CA ARG A 147 9.76 -8.87 3.88
C ARG A 147 9.79 -9.71 5.16
N GLU A 148 10.97 -10.06 5.63
CA GLU A 148 11.17 -10.67 6.94
C GLU A 148 10.79 -9.64 8.00
N GLY A 149 9.78 -9.97 8.83
CA GLY A 149 9.31 -9.09 9.90
C GLY A 149 10.38 -8.88 10.97
N HIS A 150 10.22 -7.84 11.78
CA HIS A 150 11.04 -7.65 12.98
C HIS A 150 10.75 -8.80 13.97
N GLN A 151 11.79 -9.45 14.49
CA GLN A 151 11.64 -10.45 15.54
C GLN A 151 10.98 -9.80 16.77
N VAL A 152 9.74 -10.17 17.06
CA VAL A 152 9.06 -9.68 18.27
C VAL A 152 9.49 -10.49 19.50
N ASN A 153 9.97 -11.73 19.32
CA ASN A 153 10.58 -12.58 20.37
C ASN A 153 11.51 -13.63 19.75
N SER A 154 12.48 -14.13 20.54
CA SER A 154 13.56 -15.06 20.16
C SER A 154 13.12 -16.44 19.65
N SER A 155 11.81 -16.73 19.56
CA SER A 155 11.29 -18.04 19.16
C SER A 155 10.24 -18.02 18.03
N SER A 156 9.88 -16.87 17.46
CA SER A 156 8.91 -16.84 16.36
C SER A 156 9.14 -15.68 15.39
N LEU A 157 9.76 -15.97 14.26
CA LEU A 157 9.66 -15.14 13.06
C LEU A 157 8.25 -15.33 12.50
N VAL A 158 7.31 -14.43 12.82
CA VAL A 158 6.01 -14.43 12.16
C VAL A 158 6.15 -13.57 10.91
N ARG A 159 6.21 -14.20 9.74
CA ARG A 159 6.02 -13.50 8.47
C ARG A 159 4.53 -13.25 8.30
N GLU A 160 4.17 -12.02 7.94
CA GLU A 160 2.77 -11.68 7.69
C GLU A 160 2.28 -12.30 6.38
N ASP A 161 3.18 -12.39 5.40
CA ASP A 161 2.88 -13.08 4.15
C ASP A 161 3.07 -14.58 4.27
N HIS A 162 2.26 -15.28 3.48
CA HIS A 162 2.42 -16.68 3.22
C HIS A 162 3.04 -16.85 1.84
N TYR A 163 3.98 -17.78 1.72
CA TYR A 163 4.69 -18.06 0.48
C TYR A 163 4.34 -19.43 -0.05
N SER A 164 4.22 -19.51 -1.37
CA SER A 164 4.23 -20.77 -2.09
C SER A 164 5.22 -20.67 -3.23
N VAL A 165 5.90 -21.77 -3.52
CA VAL A 165 6.83 -21.84 -4.62
C VAL A 165 6.48 -23.08 -5.44
N VAL A 166 5.91 -22.82 -6.62
CA VAL A 166 5.70 -23.81 -7.66
C VAL A 166 6.93 -23.78 -8.55
N VAL A 167 7.52 -24.94 -8.78
CA VAL A 167 8.65 -25.10 -9.69
C VAL A 167 8.19 -25.98 -10.85
N PHE A 168 8.58 -25.65 -12.07
CA PHE A 168 8.13 -26.38 -13.25
C PHE A 168 9.22 -26.55 -14.32
N ASP A 169 9.21 -27.67 -15.01
CA ASP A 169 9.85 -27.89 -16.31
C ASP A 169 8.79 -28.40 -17.30
N GLU A 170 8.78 -29.68 -17.65
CA GLU A 170 7.67 -30.32 -18.39
C GLU A 170 6.49 -30.61 -17.46
N GLU A 171 6.79 -30.96 -16.21
CA GLU A 171 5.81 -31.10 -15.12
C GLU A 171 5.99 -29.96 -14.11
N ALA A 172 5.04 -29.80 -13.20
CA ALA A 172 5.10 -28.80 -12.13
C ALA A 172 4.82 -29.41 -10.76
N GLU A 173 5.48 -28.88 -9.73
CA GLU A 173 5.27 -29.27 -8.34
C GLU A 173 5.32 -28.06 -7.40
N ALA A 174 4.58 -28.12 -6.29
CA ALA A 174 4.65 -27.11 -5.24
C ALA A 174 5.67 -27.51 -4.17
N ARG A 175 6.89 -26.98 -4.23
CA ARG A 175 7.96 -27.25 -3.24
C ARG A 175 7.72 -26.56 -1.90
N VAL A 176 7.00 -25.46 -1.93
CA VAL A 176 6.53 -24.74 -0.74
C VAL A 176 5.06 -24.41 -0.95
N SER A 177 4.22 -24.64 0.05
CA SER A 177 2.78 -24.37 -0.02
C SER A 177 2.31 -23.67 1.25
N ASN A 178 1.72 -22.48 1.07
CA ASN A 178 1.12 -21.63 2.10
C ASN A 178 1.97 -21.44 3.38
N ASP A 179 3.28 -21.34 3.23
CA ASP A 179 4.20 -21.33 4.36
C ASP A 179 4.48 -19.91 4.88
N TRP A 180 4.46 -19.76 6.19
CA TRP A 180 4.76 -18.51 6.90
C TRP A 180 5.80 -18.69 8.02
N ARG A 181 6.34 -19.91 8.15
CA ARG A 181 7.16 -20.34 9.29
C ARG A 181 8.63 -20.53 8.92
N LEU A 182 8.90 -20.92 7.67
CA LEU A 182 10.26 -21.15 7.20
C LEU A 182 11.02 -19.82 7.13
N THR A 183 12.24 -19.85 7.65
CA THR A 183 13.20 -18.75 7.49
C THR A 183 13.61 -18.59 6.03
N THR A 184 14.25 -17.47 5.68
CA THR A 184 14.69 -17.23 4.29
C THR A 184 15.62 -18.34 3.81
N ASN A 185 16.56 -18.76 4.68
CA ASN A 185 17.49 -19.82 4.34
C ASN A 185 16.76 -21.15 4.14
N GLN A 186 15.76 -21.46 4.98
CA GLN A 186 14.97 -22.68 4.82
C GLN A 186 14.10 -22.67 3.54
N LEU A 187 13.60 -21.51 3.11
CA LEU A 187 12.93 -21.41 1.81
C LEU A 187 13.92 -21.64 0.66
N VAL A 188 15.14 -21.10 0.77
CA VAL A 188 16.21 -21.36 -0.20
C VAL A 188 16.59 -22.84 -0.22
N ASP A 189 16.64 -23.52 0.93
CA ASP A 189 16.90 -24.96 1.04
C ASP A 189 15.91 -25.82 0.25
N LYS A 190 14.70 -25.32 0.03
CA LYS A 190 13.68 -26.00 -0.79
C LYS A 190 13.91 -25.84 -2.29
N LEU A 191 14.79 -24.92 -2.70
CA LEU A 191 15.04 -24.60 -4.10
C LEU A 191 16.45 -25.01 -4.58
N ILE A 192 17.37 -25.34 -3.65
CA ILE A 192 18.73 -25.76 -4.00
C ILE A 192 19.09 -27.11 -3.37
N PRO A 193 19.80 -28.00 -4.08
CA PRO A 193 20.25 -27.85 -5.48
C PRO A 193 19.10 -27.82 -6.48
N GLN A 194 19.36 -27.35 -7.70
CA GLN A 194 18.36 -27.32 -8.77
C GLN A 194 17.97 -28.76 -9.17
N GLN A 195 16.84 -29.22 -8.64
CA GLN A 195 16.28 -30.54 -8.94
C GLN A 195 15.28 -30.42 -10.11
N VAL A 196 15.40 -31.28 -11.12
CA VAL A 196 14.39 -31.39 -12.19
C VAL A 196 13.09 -31.96 -11.63
N VAL A 197 11.96 -31.61 -12.22
CA VAL A 197 10.65 -32.19 -11.85
C VAL A 197 10.45 -33.47 -12.67
N ALA A 198 10.32 -33.34 -13.99
CA ALA A 198 10.30 -34.49 -14.91
C ALA A 198 11.55 -34.51 -15.83
N GLY A 199 12.12 -33.34 -16.12
CA GLY A 199 13.25 -33.16 -17.02
C GLY A 199 12.87 -33.08 -18.50
N TYR A 200 13.60 -32.24 -19.26
CA TYR A 200 13.38 -31.89 -20.68
C TYR A 200 12.03 -31.23 -20.98
N GLY A 201 12.03 -29.98 -21.45
CA GLY A 201 10.80 -29.26 -21.84
C GLY A 201 10.48 -28.09 -20.90
N THR A 202 9.42 -27.37 -21.27
CA THR A 202 8.89 -26.20 -20.55
C THR A 202 7.38 -26.14 -20.79
N ASN A 203 6.58 -26.27 -19.74
CA ASN A 203 5.13 -26.37 -19.83
C ASN A 203 4.43 -25.38 -18.90
N PHE A 204 3.99 -24.25 -19.48
CA PHE A 204 3.28 -23.21 -18.75
C PHE A 204 1.87 -23.63 -18.32
N GLU A 205 1.23 -24.56 -19.04
CA GLU A 205 -0.11 -25.05 -18.68
C GLU A 205 -0.05 -25.83 -17.36
N GLU A 206 0.91 -26.73 -17.21
CA GLU A 206 1.08 -27.50 -15.98
C GLU A 206 1.49 -26.58 -14.81
N ALA A 207 2.37 -25.61 -15.06
CA ALA A 207 2.75 -24.60 -14.08
C ALA A 207 1.53 -23.81 -13.54
N ILE A 208 0.66 -23.35 -14.43
CA ILE A 208 -0.54 -22.59 -14.07
C ILE A 208 -1.59 -23.48 -13.42
N LYS A 209 -1.72 -24.75 -13.82
CA LYS A 209 -2.58 -25.72 -13.16
C LYS A 209 -2.18 -25.94 -11.71
N ILE A 210 -0.90 -26.18 -11.42
CA ILE A 210 -0.45 -26.35 -10.03
C ILE A 210 -0.58 -25.04 -9.24
N ALA A 211 -0.30 -23.88 -9.84
CA ALA A 211 -0.55 -22.59 -9.19
C ALA A 211 -2.04 -22.37 -8.86
N HIS A 212 -2.94 -22.80 -9.74
CA HIS A 212 -4.39 -22.78 -9.51
C HIS A 212 -4.76 -23.59 -8.28
N GLU A 213 -4.29 -24.84 -8.20
CA GLU A 213 -4.56 -25.72 -7.06
C GLU A 213 -4.00 -25.16 -5.74
N VAL A 214 -2.80 -24.57 -5.78
CA VAL A 214 -2.17 -23.95 -4.61
C VAL A 214 -3.00 -22.78 -4.10
N ILE A 215 -3.46 -21.89 -5.00
CA ILE A 215 -4.28 -20.72 -4.62
C ILE A 215 -5.64 -21.18 -4.08
N GLU A 216 -6.29 -22.13 -4.74
CA GLU A 216 -7.59 -22.65 -4.32
C GLU A 216 -7.53 -23.30 -2.93
N ARG A 217 -6.56 -24.22 -2.73
CA ARG A 217 -6.42 -24.98 -1.48
C ARG A 217 -5.97 -24.10 -0.30
N SER A 218 -5.25 -23.02 -0.59
CA SER A 218 -4.64 -22.14 0.42
C SER A 218 -5.41 -20.83 0.62
N TRP A 219 -6.61 -20.73 0.04
CA TRP A 219 -7.38 -19.50 0.03
C TRP A 219 -7.61 -18.93 1.42
N SER A 220 -7.50 -17.60 1.54
CA SER A 220 -7.74 -16.86 2.77
C SER A 220 -8.26 -15.46 2.45
N SER A 221 -9.44 -15.11 2.94
CA SER A 221 -9.99 -13.74 2.81
C SER A 221 -9.14 -12.65 3.47
N GLN A 222 -8.23 -13.03 4.36
CA GLN A 222 -7.31 -12.12 5.04
C GLN A 222 -6.02 -11.84 4.24
N ARG A 223 -5.80 -12.53 3.11
CA ARG A 223 -4.52 -12.48 2.38
C ARG A 223 -4.76 -12.28 0.89
N ALA A 224 -4.37 -11.11 0.40
CA ALA A 224 -4.52 -10.82 -1.02
C ALA A 224 -3.61 -11.75 -1.85
N PRO A 225 -4.15 -12.42 -2.88
CA PRO A 225 -3.36 -13.34 -3.69
C PRO A 225 -2.47 -12.56 -4.67
N ILE A 226 -1.22 -13.02 -4.80
CA ILE A 226 -0.25 -12.53 -5.77
C ILE A 226 0.38 -13.75 -6.44
N LEU A 227 0.46 -13.71 -7.78
CA LEU A 227 1.30 -14.65 -8.54
C LEU A 227 2.45 -13.90 -9.19
N VAL A 228 3.67 -14.42 -9.04
CA VAL A 228 4.88 -13.95 -9.74
C VAL A 228 5.43 -15.11 -10.58
N PHE A 229 5.25 -15.01 -11.90
CA PHE A 229 5.70 -15.98 -12.89
C PHE A 229 7.09 -15.61 -13.41
N LEU A 230 8.04 -16.53 -13.32
CA LEU A 230 9.46 -16.34 -13.57
C LEU A 230 9.91 -17.37 -14.61
N SER A 231 10.16 -16.92 -15.84
CA SER A 231 10.56 -17.79 -16.95
C SER A 231 11.36 -17.02 -18.00
N ASP A 232 12.09 -17.72 -18.84
CA ASP A 232 12.70 -17.13 -20.04
C ASP A 232 11.74 -17.05 -21.24
N GLY A 233 10.53 -17.62 -21.14
CA GLY A 233 9.46 -17.45 -22.11
C GLY A 233 9.32 -18.57 -23.14
N GLU A 234 10.21 -19.58 -23.12
CA GLU A 234 10.28 -20.63 -24.14
C GLU A 234 9.17 -21.70 -24.07
N ALA A 235 7.93 -21.28 -23.78
CA ALA A 235 6.74 -22.12 -23.85
C ALA A 235 5.49 -21.32 -24.23
N ARG A 236 4.45 -22.04 -24.64
CA ARG A 236 3.14 -21.46 -24.99
C ARG A 236 2.15 -21.71 -23.87
N ILE A 237 1.17 -20.82 -23.77
CA ILE A 237 0.02 -20.99 -22.90
C ILE A 237 -1.24 -20.49 -23.60
N GLY A 238 -2.36 -21.18 -23.38
CA GLY A 238 -3.67 -20.71 -23.75
C GLY A 238 -4.17 -19.61 -22.82
N GLU A 239 -4.80 -18.58 -23.39
CA GLU A 239 -5.45 -17.51 -22.64
C GLU A 239 -6.43 -18.04 -21.57
N GLN A 240 -7.17 -19.11 -21.90
CA GLN A 240 -8.21 -19.64 -21.03
C GLN A 240 -7.67 -20.11 -19.67
N SER A 241 -6.45 -20.62 -19.61
CA SER A 241 -5.84 -21.11 -18.37
C SER A 241 -5.57 -19.98 -17.38
N ILE A 242 -5.03 -18.86 -17.88
CA ILE A 242 -4.81 -17.64 -17.08
C ILE A 242 -6.14 -17.00 -16.68
N ARG A 243 -7.10 -16.96 -17.62
CA ARG A 243 -8.43 -16.44 -17.36
C ARG A 243 -9.14 -17.25 -16.26
N ASN A 244 -9.03 -18.58 -16.29
CA ASN A 244 -9.59 -19.47 -15.28
C ASN A 244 -8.96 -19.24 -13.90
N LEU A 245 -7.62 -19.14 -13.84
CA LEU A 245 -6.90 -18.82 -12.61
C LEU A 245 -7.34 -17.49 -11.98
N CYS A 246 -7.41 -16.43 -12.79
CA CYS A 246 -7.80 -15.11 -12.29
C CYS A 246 -9.27 -15.09 -11.86
N ASN A 247 -10.17 -15.72 -12.63
CA ASN A 247 -11.58 -15.83 -12.30
C ASN A 247 -11.83 -16.66 -11.03
N LEU A 248 -11.03 -17.70 -10.77
CA LEU A 248 -11.07 -18.43 -9.51
C LEU A 248 -10.86 -17.46 -8.34
N SER A 249 -9.80 -16.65 -8.39
CA SER A 249 -9.49 -15.71 -7.30
C SER A 249 -10.65 -14.71 -7.08
N VAL A 250 -11.19 -14.15 -8.17
CA VAL A 250 -12.36 -13.26 -8.11
C VAL A 250 -13.57 -13.95 -7.47
N LYS A 251 -13.86 -15.21 -7.84
CA LYS A 251 -14.94 -16.02 -7.25
C LYS A 251 -14.73 -16.27 -5.76
N LEU A 252 -13.48 -16.48 -5.34
CA LEU A 252 -13.12 -16.67 -3.93
C LEU A 252 -13.18 -15.37 -3.11
N GLY A 253 -13.21 -14.22 -3.79
CA GLY A 253 -13.54 -12.92 -3.21
C GLY A 253 -12.44 -11.87 -3.32
N GLN A 254 -11.28 -12.17 -3.92
CA GLN A 254 -10.25 -11.17 -4.20
C GLN A 254 -9.60 -11.36 -5.58
N ALA A 255 -9.44 -10.27 -6.33
CA ALA A 255 -8.77 -10.29 -7.62
C ALA A 255 -7.27 -10.61 -7.47
N LEU A 256 -6.74 -11.39 -8.42
CA LEU A 256 -5.34 -11.80 -8.44
C LEU A 256 -4.45 -10.68 -8.98
N ALA A 257 -3.41 -10.31 -8.23
CA ALA A 257 -2.28 -9.58 -8.79
C ALA A 257 -1.34 -10.54 -9.53
N PHE A 258 -0.87 -10.16 -10.72
CA PHE A 258 -0.13 -11.06 -11.60
C PHE A 258 1.11 -10.37 -12.19
N TYR A 259 2.28 -10.87 -11.85
CA TYR A 259 3.54 -10.37 -12.38
C TYR A 259 4.21 -11.44 -13.22
N ALA A 260 4.65 -11.09 -14.43
CA ALA A 260 5.52 -11.95 -15.23
C ALA A 260 6.87 -11.28 -15.42
N ILE A 261 7.95 -12.03 -15.19
CA ILE A 261 9.32 -11.55 -15.30
C ILE A 261 10.04 -12.43 -16.31
N SER A 262 10.49 -11.82 -17.40
CA SER A 262 11.24 -12.51 -18.46
C SER A 262 12.74 -12.50 -18.18
N LEU A 263 13.34 -13.69 -18.22
CA LEU A 263 14.77 -13.96 -18.10
C LEU A 263 15.41 -14.33 -19.45
N GLY A 264 14.62 -14.34 -20.53
CA GLY A 264 15.03 -14.72 -21.88
C GLY A 264 15.06 -13.53 -22.83
N LEU A 265 15.16 -13.84 -24.12
CA LEU A 265 15.07 -12.81 -25.16
C LEU A 265 13.64 -12.28 -25.24
N ASP A 266 13.52 -11.00 -25.61
CA ASP A 266 12.20 -10.39 -25.72
C ASP A 266 11.33 -11.06 -26.81
N SER A 267 11.96 -11.66 -27.83
CA SER A 267 11.28 -12.43 -28.88
C SER A 267 10.56 -13.67 -28.38
N ASP A 268 10.99 -14.24 -27.26
CA ASP A 268 10.43 -15.48 -26.72
C ASP A 268 9.34 -15.18 -25.67
N SER A 269 9.12 -13.90 -25.34
CA SER A 269 8.30 -13.51 -24.19
C SER A 269 6.83 -13.23 -24.50
N ASP A 270 6.34 -13.61 -25.68
CA ASP A 270 4.96 -13.37 -26.10
C ASP A 270 3.94 -14.04 -25.19
N SER A 271 4.21 -15.26 -24.74
CA SER A 271 3.38 -15.96 -23.77
C SER A 271 3.31 -15.23 -22.42
N LEU A 272 4.42 -14.67 -21.94
CA LEU A 272 4.45 -13.91 -20.68
C LEU A 272 3.64 -12.61 -20.79
N ARG A 273 3.73 -11.93 -21.93
CA ARG A 273 2.89 -10.75 -22.23
C ARG A 273 1.42 -11.12 -22.32
N LEU A 274 1.09 -12.24 -22.96
CA LEU A 274 -0.27 -12.77 -23.03
C LEU A 274 -0.83 -12.99 -21.62
N MET A 275 -0.11 -13.70 -20.75
CA MET A 275 -0.54 -13.95 -19.38
C MET A 275 -0.89 -12.66 -18.64
N VAL A 276 0.00 -11.66 -18.69
CA VAL A 276 -0.21 -10.37 -18.01
C VAL A 276 -1.41 -9.64 -18.60
N SER A 277 -1.55 -9.60 -19.93
CA SER A 277 -2.68 -8.92 -20.58
C SER A 277 -4.04 -9.53 -20.20
N VAL A 278 -4.12 -10.86 -20.11
CA VAL A 278 -5.34 -11.57 -19.72
C VAL A 278 -5.64 -11.33 -18.23
N ALA A 279 -4.62 -11.42 -17.38
CA ALA A 279 -4.77 -11.15 -15.96
C ALA A 279 -5.23 -9.70 -15.70
N GLU A 280 -4.67 -8.73 -16.42
CA GLU A 280 -5.06 -7.32 -16.32
C GLU A 280 -6.51 -7.11 -16.75
N GLN A 281 -6.95 -7.72 -17.86
CA GLN A 281 -8.36 -7.65 -18.29
C GLN A 281 -9.31 -8.19 -17.21
N VAL A 282 -9.02 -9.36 -16.64
CA VAL A 282 -9.86 -9.95 -15.59
C VAL A 282 -9.85 -9.08 -14.32
N PHE A 283 -8.68 -8.57 -13.94
CA PHE A 283 -8.54 -7.68 -12.79
C PHE A 283 -9.35 -6.39 -12.95
N GLN A 284 -9.28 -5.75 -14.12
CA GLN A 284 -10.02 -4.52 -14.42
C GLN A 284 -11.54 -4.75 -14.37
N ALA A 285 -12.00 -5.87 -14.94
CA ALA A 285 -13.41 -6.27 -14.97
C ALA A 285 -13.94 -6.76 -13.61
N ALA A 286 -13.08 -7.07 -12.65
CA ALA A 286 -13.48 -7.56 -11.35
C ALA A 286 -14.33 -6.52 -10.57
N PRO A 287 -15.34 -6.95 -9.79
CA PRO A 287 -16.10 -6.04 -8.94
C PRO A 287 -15.19 -5.26 -7.98
N THR A 288 -15.55 -4.03 -7.65
CA THR A 288 -14.78 -3.18 -6.72
C THR A 288 -14.57 -3.85 -5.35
N SER A 289 -15.54 -4.66 -4.89
CA SER A 289 -15.42 -5.46 -3.67
C SER A 289 -14.32 -6.51 -3.75
N ALA A 290 -14.10 -7.11 -4.93
CA ALA A 290 -13.05 -8.10 -5.15
C ALA A 290 -11.65 -7.45 -5.31
N LYS A 291 -11.55 -6.16 -5.62
CA LYS A 291 -10.23 -5.50 -5.75
C LYS A 291 -9.48 -5.38 -4.42
N GLY A 292 -10.17 -5.49 -3.28
CA GLY A 292 -9.58 -5.62 -1.94
C GLY A 292 -8.41 -4.67 -1.69
N ALA A 293 -7.23 -5.25 -1.44
CA ALA A 293 -5.93 -4.60 -1.21
C ALA A 293 -5.51 -3.56 -2.25
N TYR A 294 -6.03 -3.70 -3.46
CA TYR A 294 -5.58 -3.00 -4.67
C TYR A 294 -6.57 -1.92 -5.10
N LYS A 295 -7.60 -1.64 -4.29
CA LYS A 295 -8.62 -0.64 -4.60
C LYS A 295 -7.99 0.75 -4.76
N GLY A 296 -8.28 1.40 -5.88
CA GLY A 296 -7.78 2.75 -6.19
C GLY A 296 -6.31 2.82 -6.62
N GLN A 297 -5.66 1.67 -6.84
CA GLN A 297 -4.31 1.59 -7.38
C GLN A 297 -4.35 1.20 -8.86
N ASP A 298 -3.25 1.47 -9.58
CA ASP A 298 -3.05 0.92 -10.92
C ASP A 298 -3.15 -0.62 -10.88
N PRO A 299 -3.67 -1.26 -11.95
CA PRO A 299 -3.77 -2.72 -11.99
C PRO A 299 -2.42 -3.37 -11.64
N PRO A 300 -2.38 -4.24 -10.60
CA PRO A 300 -1.16 -4.92 -10.15
C PRO A 300 -0.86 -6.12 -11.07
N CYS A 301 -1.01 -5.92 -12.38
CA CYS A 301 -0.72 -6.87 -13.43
C CYS A 301 0.37 -6.27 -14.32
N LYS A 302 1.61 -6.75 -14.23
CA LYS A 302 2.76 -6.14 -14.93
C LYS A 302 3.72 -7.18 -15.50
N TYR A 303 4.18 -6.89 -16.70
CA TYR A 303 5.25 -7.60 -17.38
C TYR A 303 6.57 -6.85 -17.21
N PHE A 304 7.64 -7.56 -16.88
CA PHE A 304 8.99 -7.02 -16.81
C PHE A 304 9.89 -7.76 -17.80
N SER A 305 10.26 -7.09 -18.89
CA SER A 305 11.34 -7.52 -19.79
C SER A 305 12.68 -6.93 -19.38
N ASN A 306 13.73 -7.37 -20.06
CA ASN A 306 15.08 -6.81 -19.93
C ASN A 306 15.68 -7.03 -18.53
N THR A 307 15.36 -8.16 -17.89
CA THR A 307 16.07 -8.62 -16.68
C THR A 307 17.30 -9.47 -17.02
N MET A 308 17.90 -9.24 -18.21
CA MET A 308 19.10 -9.95 -18.68
C MET A 308 20.32 -9.76 -17.78
N THR A 309 20.25 -8.84 -16.82
CA THR A 309 21.21 -8.78 -15.73
C THR A 309 20.53 -9.07 -14.40
N SER A 310 21.25 -9.76 -13.52
CA SER A 310 20.74 -10.08 -12.19
C SER A 310 20.58 -8.85 -11.28
N ILE A 311 21.24 -7.73 -11.61
CA ILE A 311 20.99 -6.41 -11.00
C ILE A 311 19.57 -5.95 -11.32
N GLN A 312 19.18 -5.98 -12.60
CA GLN A 312 17.84 -5.60 -13.03
C GLN A 312 16.77 -6.51 -12.41
N LEU A 313 17.03 -7.82 -12.36
CA LEU A 313 16.15 -8.79 -11.70
C LEU A 313 15.90 -8.42 -10.23
N THR A 314 16.97 -8.19 -9.47
CA THR A 314 16.88 -7.79 -8.05
C THR A 314 16.09 -6.49 -7.89
N ASN A 315 16.36 -5.49 -8.74
CA ASN A 315 15.62 -4.22 -8.75
C ASN A 315 14.13 -4.41 -9.05
N THR A 316 13.76 -5.33 -9.95
CA THR A 316 12.36 -5.67 -10.23
C THR A 316 11.68 -6.26 -9.00
N PHE A 317 12.31 -7.19 -8.31
CA PHE A 317 11.77 -7.75 -7.05
C PHE A 317 11.65 -6.68 -5.96
N VAL A 318 12.61 -5.76 -5.87
CA VAL A 318 12.50 -4.61 -4.95
C VAL A 318 11.31 -3.72 -5.34
N LYS A 319 11.11 -3.42 -6.63
CA LYS A 319 9.96 -2.65 -7.11
C LYS A 319 8.65 -3.32 -6.76
N ILE A 320 8.51 -4.64 -7.00
CA ILE A 320 7.33 -5.41 -6.61
C ILE A 320 7.15 -5.34 -5.09
N SER A 321 8.20 -5.61 -4.30
CA SER A 321 8.11 -5.59 -2.84
C SER A 321 7.65 -4.25 -2.26
N LYS A 322 7.97 -3.14 -2.94
CA LYS A 322 7.57 -1.77 -2.59
C LYS A 322 6.21 -1.39 -3.14
N SER A 323 5.79 -1.96 -4.27
CA SER A 323 4.45 -1.73 -4.84
C SER A 323 3.38 -2.47 -4.07
N LEU A 324 3.73 -3.52 -3.33
CA LEU A 324 2.83 -4.13 -2.37
C LEU A 324 2.67 -3.18 -1.17
N PRO A 325 1.46 -2.64 -0.91
CA PRO A 325 1.18 -1.84 0.27
C PRO A 325 1.81 -2.46 1.53
N LYS A 326 2.86 -1.81 2.02
CA LYS A 326 3.28 -1.99 3.41
C LYS A 326 2.54 -0.93 4.20
N LEU A 327 2.08 -1.27 5.40
CA LEU A 327 1.62 -0.27 6.35
C LEU A 327 2.84 0.60 6.70
N SER A 328 3.04 1.69 5.96
CA SER A 328 3.92 2.77 6.40
C SER A 328 3.22 3.41 7.60
N SER A 329 3.91 3.41 8.75
CA SER A 329 3.63 4.33 9.84
C SER A 329 3.18 5.68 9.28
N ILE A 330 1.92 6.03 9.53
CA ILE A 330 1.26 7.22 9.00
C ILE A 330 2.14 8.44 9.28
N GLN A 331 2.52 9.15 8.22
CA GLN A 331 3.17 10.45 8.32
C GLN A 331 2.26 11.38 9.13
N LEU A 332 2.80 11.94 10.20
CA LEU A 332 2.24 13.05 10.96
C LEU A 332 1.97 14.24 10.02
N SER A 333 0.76 14.33 9.47
CA SER A 333 0.29 15.56 8.83
C SER A 333 -0.32 16.45 9.91
N ASN A 334 0.44 17.46 10.33
CA ASN A 334 -0.04 18.58 11.13
C ASN A 334 -1.29 19.19 10.48
N SER A 335 -2.45 18.86 11.03
CA SER A 335 -3.75 19.39 10.62
C SER A 335 -4.14 20.49 11.61
N LEU A 336 -3.87 21.74 11.27
CA LEU A 336 -4.52 22.88 11.94
C LEU A 336 -6.04 22.80 11.67
N PRO A 337 -6.91 23.02 12.68
CA PRO A 337 -8.35 22.91 12.50
C PRO A 337 -8.86 23.96 11.50
N LYS A 338 -9.46 23.49 10.40
CA LYS A 338 -10.26 24.34 9.50
C LYS A 338 -11.65 24.47 10.08
N LEU A 339 -11.97 25.66 10.60
CA LEU A 339 -13.33 26.05 10.95
C LEU A 339 -14.25 25.88 9.71
N ARG A 340 -15.28 25.05 9.83
CA ARG A 340 -16.36 24.95 8.84
C ARG A 340 -17.23 26.20 8.94
N ALA A 341 -17.11 27.12 7.99
CA ALA A 341 -18.15 28.09 7.71
C ALA A 341 -19.20 27.43 6.79
N SER A 342 -20.38 27.12 7.32
CA SER A 342 -21.52 26.74 6.49
C SER A 342 -22.32 27.99 6.16
N VAL A 343 -22.25 28.43 4.90
CA VAL A 343 -23.09 29.50 4.34
C VAL A 343 -24.50 28.95 4.18
N ILE A 344 -25.46 29.48 4.95
CA ILE A 344 -26.89 29.28 4.70
C ILE A 344 -27.38 30.46 3.86
N ASN A 345 -27.68 30.19 2.58
CA ASN A 345 -28.48 31.09 1.76
C ASN A 345 -29.90 31.16 2.34
N LYS A 346 -30.25 32.33 2.88
CA LYS A 346 -31.65 32.76 3.06
C LYS A 346 -32.00 33.68 1.91
N THR A 347 -32.98 33.31 1.09
CA THR A 347 -34.01 34.25 0.61
C THR A 347 -35.24 33.49 0.14
N GLY A 348 -36.36 33.82 0.77
CA GLY A 348 -37.70 33.50 0.30
C GLY A 348 -38.18 34.49 -0.77
N ALA A 349 -39.27 34.07 -1.41
CA ALA A 349 -40.02 34.69 -2.50
C ALA A 349 -40.28 36.21 -2.42
N SER A 350 -40.25 36.88 -3.59
CA SER A 350 -41.44 37.49 -4.25
C SER A 350 -41.04 38.52 -5.33
N GLY A 351 -41.70 38.46 -6.50
CA GLY A 351 -42.14 39.67 -7.20
C GLY A 351 -41.35 40.26 -8.39
N ARG A 352 -41.63 39.74 -9.59
CA ARG A 352 -42.10 40.44 -10.83
C ARG A 352 -41.30 41.60 -11.50
N HIS A 353 -41.27 41.51 -12.84
CA HIS A 353 -40.92 42.50 -13.90
C HIS A 353 -39.43 42.84 -14.04
N GLU A 354 -38.82 43.08 -15.20
CA GLU A 354 -39.05 42.87 -16.64
C GLU A 354 -37.78 43.44 -17.34
N LYS A 355 -37.42 42.94 -18.53
CA LYS A 355 -36.50 43.54 -19.54
C LYS A 355 -34.98 43.53 -19.23
N MET A 356 -34.17 42.79 -19.99
CA MET A 356 -33.68 43.01 -21.37
C MET A 356 -32.55 44.04 -21.49
N SER A 357 -31.51 43.61 -22.23
CA SER A 357 -30.58 44.40 -23.05
C SER A 357 -29.35 44.98 -22.34
N THR A 358 -28.16 44.44 -22.61
CA THR A 358 -27.12 44.90 -23.58
C THR A 358 -26.00 45.64 -22.85
N GLU A 359 -24.79 45.09 -22.75
CA GLU A 359 -23.72 45.08 -23.78
C GLU A 359 -22.87 46.36 -23.70
N TRP A 360 -21.58 46.22 -24.08
CA TRP A 360 -20.54 47.24 -24.27
C TRP A 360 -19.68 47.61 -23.04
N GLU A 361 -18.38 47.81 -23.14
CA GLU A 361 -17.25 47.33 -23.96
C GLU A 361 -16.05 48.21 -23.55
N LYS A 362 -14.83 47.66 -23.68
CA LYS A 362 -13.53 48.38 -23.82
C LYS A 362 -12.99 49.06 -22.54
N GLY A 363 -11.78 48.73 -22.08
CA GLY A 363 -10.48 48.90 -22.77
C GLY A 363 -9.83 50.19 -22.20
N ALA A 364 -8.55 50.31 -21.89
CA ALA A 364 -7.36 49.60 -22.33
C ALA A 364 -6.15 50.00 -21.43
N THR A 365 -5.17 49.09 -21.37
CA THR A 365 -3.71 49.32 -21.45
C THR A 365 -2.96 50.24 -20.47
N ALA A 366 -1.99 49.66 -19.75
CA ALA A 366 -0.56 50.00 -19.86
C ALA A 366 0.30 48.88 -19.26
N SER A 367 1.44 48.61 -19.91
CA SER A 367 2.38 47.50 -19.69
C SER A 367 3.81 48.04 -19.66
N LEU A 368 4.74 47.22 -19.15
CA LEU A 368 6.22 47.27 -19.26
C LEU A 368 6.93 48.23 -18.26
N THR A 369 8.05 47.91 -17.58
CA THR A 369 9.04 46.81 -17.66
C THR A 369 10.11 46.97 -16.56
N GLY A 370 10.79 45.88 -16.19
CA GLY A 370 12.22 45.83 -15.77
C GLY A 370 12.49 45.89 -14.26
N ALA A 371 12.65 44.79 -13.53
CA ALA A 371 13.84 43.92 -13.44
C ALA A 371 15.12 44.63 -12.92
N HIS A 372 15.48 44.42 -11.66
CA HIS A 372 16.87 44.10 -11.29
C HIS A 372 16.97 43.39 -9.94
N GLN A 373 17.28 42.11 -10.04
CA GLN A 373 17.76 41.22 -9.01
C GLN A 373 19.24 41.52 -8.79
N ARG A 374 19.62 41.95 -7.57
CA ARG A 374 20.94 41.75 -6.93
C ARG A 374 20.99 42.49 -5.58
N ALA A 375 20.77 41.74 -4.51
CA ALA A 375 21.40 41.92 -3.19
C ALA A 375 20.98 40.73 -2.31
N TRP A 376 21.44 39.54 -2.72
CA TRP A 376 21.62 38.42 -1.80
C TRP A 376 23.02 38.56 -1.19
N ASP A 377 23.13 38.09 0.05
CA ASP A 377 24.35 37.86 0.84
C ASP A 377 25.11 39.08 1.37
N GLU A 378 24.90 39.38 2.67
CA GLU A 378 26.01 39.50 3.64
C GLU A 378 25.61 39.67 5.12
N SER A 379 24.32 39.73 5.50
CA SER A 379 23.95 40.10 6.89
C SER A 379 23.48 38.97 7.80
N ARG A 380 23.80 37.69 7.54
CA ARG A 380 23.32 36.56 8.36
C ARG A 380 24.37 35.57 8.87
N LEU A 381 25.63 35.98 8.97
CA LEU A 381 26.69 35.17 9.60
C LEU A 381 27.13 35.60 11.00
N TYR A 382 26.39 36.49 11.69
CA TYR A 382 26.73 36.90 13.06
C TYR A 382 25.67 36.66 14.15
N ALA A 383 24.65 35.84 13.89
CA ALA A 383 23.61 35.55 14.89
C ALA A 383 23.47 34.06 15.29
N ILE A 384 24.40 33.19 14.85
CA ILE A 384 24.35 31.74 15.14
C ILE A 384 25.42 31.29 16.16
N VAL A 385 26.35 32.17 16.56
CA VAL A 385 27.39 31.83 17.55
C VAL A 385 26.96 32.10 19.00
N ASP A 386 25.98 32.96 19.26
CA ASP A 386 25.55 33.30 20.64
C ASP A 386 24.49 32.37 21.23
N TRP A 387 23.92 31.44 20.46
CA TRP A 387 22.90 30.50 20.96
C TRP A 387 23.47 29.16 21.47
N LEU A 388 24.75 28.84 21.18
CA LEU A 388 25.39 27.58 21.62
C LEU A 388 26.27 27.72 22.88
N GLY A 389 26.22 28.87 23.59
CA GLY A 389 27.04 29.16 24.76
C GLY A 389 26.37 28.99 26.14
N GLN A 390 25.08 28.63 26.23
CA GLN A 390 24.32 28.66 27.49
C GLN A 390 23.64 27.35 27.90
N GLN A 391 24.27 26.19 27.62
CA GLN A 391 23.84 24.88 28.13
C GLN A 391 25.04 24.04 28.64
N ARG A 392 25.87 24.64 29.49
CA ARG A 392 26.77 23.93 30.42
C ARG A 392 26.88 24.69 31.74
N MET A 393 25.95 24.41 32.66
CA MET A 393 26.18 24.21 34.09
C MET A 393 25.09 23.30 34.63
#